data_AF-A0A2V8HW65-F1
#
_entry.id   AF-A0A2V8HW65-F1
#
_cell.length_a   1.000
_cell.length_b   1.000
_cell.length_c   1.000
_cell.angle_alpha   90.00
_cell.angle_beta   90.00
_cell.angle_gamma   90.00
#
_symmetry.space_group_name_H-M   'P 1'
#
loop_
_entity.id
_entity.type
_entity.pdbx_description
1 polymer ?
#
loop_
_entity_poly.entity_id
_entity_poly.type
_entity_poly.pdbx_seq_one_letter_code
_entity_poly.pdbx_strand_id
1 'polypeptide(L)'
;MAISRRVLLQRVGMAAAGAAAVPSLAEGLTKPAGPLRLDRNGNAYGPSSKAIAAMLEAARTAASRYPDIEMQALQDAIARVDHVSSDRIVVGCGSTEILRMAA
;
A
#
# COMPACT_ATOMS: atom_id res chain seq x y z
N MET A 1 -5.45 20.85 51.97
CA MET A 1 -5.72 19.97 50.82
C MET A 1 -5.01 18.64 51.07
N ALA A 2 -5.72 17.61 51.57
CA ALA A 2 -5.09 16.36 51.99
C ALA A 2 -4.87 15.42 50.80
N ILE A 3 -3.63 15.10 50.48
CA ILE A 3 -3.28 14.12 49.45
C ILE A 3 -3.58 12.71 50.01
N SER A 4 -4.50 11.97 49.40
CA SER A 4 -4.81 10.60 49.82
C SER A 4 -3.85 9.60 49.17
N ARG A 5 -3.54 8.50 49.88
CA ARG A 5 -2.68 7.42 49.38
C ARG A 5 -3.16 6.87 48.03
N ARG A 6 -4.48 6.80 47.83
CA ARG A 6 -5.09 6.36 46.57
C ARG A 6 -4.80 7.31 45.41
N VAL A 7 -4.92 8.62 45.63
CA VAL A 7 -4.64 9.64 44.60
C VAL A 7 -3.15 9.67 44.27
N LEU A 8 -2.27 9.48 45.26
CA LEU A 8 -0.84 9.36 45.03
C LEU A 8 -0.50 8.13 44.16
N LEU A 9 -1.03 6.96 44.50
CA LEU A 9 -0.79 5.72 43.75
C LEU A 9 -1.31 5.80 42.31
N GLN A 10 -2.49 6.38 42.10
CA GLN A 10 -3.04 6.60 40.75
C GLN A 10 -2.15 7.51 39.91
N ARG A 11 -1.64 8.60 40.50
CA ARG A 11 -0.78 9.55 39.78
C ARG A 11 0.59 8.94 39.46
N VAL A 12 1.18 8.20 40.38
CA VAL A 12 2.44 7.46 40.14
C VAL A 12 2.25 6.40 39.05
N GLY A 13 1.14 5.66 39.09
CA GLY A 13 0.81 4.65 38.07
C GLY A 13 0.63 5.24 36.67
N MET A 14 -0.11 6.35 36.54
CA MET A 14 -0.27 7.03 35.24
C MET A 14 1.05 7.62 34.73
N ALA A 15 1.87 8.19 35.61
CA ALA A 15 3.19 8.71 35.23
C ALA A 15 4.13 7.59 34.74
N ALA A 16 4.13 6.44 35.43
CA ALA A 16 4.91 5.28 35.03
C ALA A 16 4.44 4.68 33.69
N ALA A 17 3.12 4.57 33.47
CA ALA A 17 2.56 4.11 32.20
C ALA A 17 2.87 5.07 31.04
N GLY A 18 2.79 6.39 31.29
CA GLY A 18 3.18 7.41 30.33
C GLY A 18 4.66 7.30 29.94
N ALA A 19 5.56 7.21 30.94
CA ALA A 19 7.00 7.09 30.71
C ALA A 19 7.39 5.82 29.93
N ALA A 20 6.68 4.70 30.15
CA ALA A 20 6.92 3.46 29.42
C ALA A 20 6.44 3.49 27.95
N ALA A 21 5.46 4.34 27.63
CA ALA A 21 4.92 4.48 26.26
C ALA A 21 5.64 5.55 25.41
N VAL A 22 6.42 6.44 26.03
CA VAL A 22 7.17 7.50 25.31
C VAL A 22 8.18 6.93 24.30
N PRO A 23 8.98 5.89 24.60
CA PRO A 23 9.96 5.36 23.66
C PRO A 23 9.33 4.79 22.39
N SER A 24 8.22 4.04 22.50
CA SER A 24 7.54 3.46 21.33
C SER A 24 6.86 4.50 20.45
N LEU A 25 6.37 5.59 21.05
CA LEU A 25 5.85 6.73 20.31
C LEU A 25 6.98 7.51 19.61
N ALA A 26 8.13 7.64 20.25
CA ALA A 26 9.31 8.29 19.70
C ALA A 26 9.95 7.50 18.54
N GLU A 27 9.96 6.17 18.63
CA GLU A 27 10.54 5.27 17.61
C GLU A 27 9.84 5.39 16.23
N GLY A 28 8.54 5.71 16.23
CA GLY A 28 7.78 6.03 15.02
C GLY A 28 8.15 7.38 14.39
N LEU A 29 8.71 8.30 15.18
CA LEU A 29 9.07 9.67 14.75
C LEU A 29 10.53 9.81 14.34
N THR A 30 11.41 8.91 14.80
CA THR A 30 12.87 9.03 14.61
C THR A 30 13.43 8.14 13.52
N LYS A 31 12.60 7.40 12.77
CA LYS A 31 13.10 6.57 11.67
C LYS A 31 13.63 7.49 10.57
N PRO A 32 14.96 7.57 10.36
CA PRO A 32 15.50 8.48 9.36
C PRO A 32 14.92 8.06 8.01
N ALA A 33 14.32 9.02 7.31
CA ALA A 33 13.90 8.78 5.94
C ALA A 33 15.15 8.31 5.17
N GLY A 34 15.04 7.16 4.49
CA GLY A 34 16.11 6.67 3.63
C GLY A 34 16.46 7.70 2.56
N PRO A 35 17.54 7.48 1.79
CA PRO A 35 17.95 8.42 0.74
C PRO A 35 16.78 8.67 -0.23
N LEU A 36 16.64 9.92 -0.70
CA LEU A 36 15.66 10.27 -1.73
C LEU A 36 16.04 9.55 -3.03
N ARG A 37 15.18 8.65 -3.48
CA ARG A 37 15.42 7.82 -4.67
C ARG A 37 14.86 8.49 -5.92
N LEU A 38 15.75 8.98 -6.78
CA LEU A 38 15.42 9.65 -8.05
C LEU A 38 15.97 8.91 -9.27
N ASP A 39 16.52 7.71 -9.09
CA ASP A 39 17.28 6.94 -10.10
C ASP A 39 16.42 5.98 -10.94
N ARG A 40 15.14 5.80 -10.62
CA ARG A 40 14.29 4.74 -11.21
C ARG A 40 12.98 5.20 -11.84
N ASN A 41 12.80 6.51 -12.04
CA ASN A 41 11.58 7.09 -12.61
C ASN A 41 10.28 6.66 -11.90
N GLY A 42 10.36 6.44 -10.58
CA GLY A 42 9.20 6.05 -9.78
C GLY A 42 8.22 7.21 -9.61
N ASN A 43 6.92 6.90 -9.56
CA ASN A 43 5.90 7.89 -9.22
C ASN A 43 5.97 8.24 -7.72
N ALA A 44 6.10 9.53 -7.39
CA ALA A 44 6.17 10.03 -6.01
C ALA A 44 4.84 9.95 -5.24
N TYR A 45 3.70 9.91 -5.94
CA TYR A 45 2.38 9.97 -5.31
C TYR A 45 1.85 8.60 -4.85
N GLY A 46 2.50 7.51 -5.26
CA GLY A 46 2.00 6.15 -5.06
C GLY A 46 0.80 5.80 -5.94
N PRO A 47 0.22 4.60 -5.75
CA PRO A 47 -0.92 4.15 -6.54
C PRO A 47 -2.23 4.84 -6.12
N SER A 48 -3.21 4.87 -7.03
CA SER A 48 -4.56 5.37 -6.75
C SER A 48 -5.22 4.60 -5.60
N SER A 49 -5.95 5.31 -4.72
CA SER A 49 -6.71 4.69 -3.63
C SER A 49 -7.74 3.67 -4.14
N LYS A 50 -8.34 3.91 -5.31
CA LYS A 50 -9.24 2.96 -5.99
C LYS A 50 -8.52 1.68 -6.40
N ALA A 51 -7.27 1.78 -6.86
CA ALA A 51 -6.46 0.63 -7.25
C ALA A 51 -6.08 -0.22 -6.03
N ILE A 52 -5.69 0.42 -4.92
CA ILE A 52 -5.41 -0.27 -3.65
C ILE A 52 -6.65 -1.04 -3.16
N ALA A 53 -7.82 -0.41 -3.17
CA ALA A 53 -9.06 -1.05 -2.75
C ALA A 53 -9.42 -2.26 -3.64
N ALA A 54 -9.28 -2.13 -4.96
CA ALA A 54 -9.53 -3.22 -5.90
C ALA A 54 -8.56 -4.41 -5.69
N MET A 55 -7.27 -4.13 -5.44
CA MET A 55 -6.29 -5.18 -5.13
C MET A 55 -6.65 -5.94 -3.84
N LEU A 56 -7.04 -5.21 -2.78
CA LEU A 56 -7.43 -5.82 -1.50
C LEU A 56 -8.68 -6.69 -1.64
N GLU A 57 -9.64 -6.27 -2.45
CA GLU A 57 -10.85 -7.04 -2.71
C GLU A 57 -10.55 -8.30 -3.51
N ALA A 58 -9.78 -8.18 -4.60
CA ALA A 58 -9.36 -9.32 -5.42
C ALA A 58 -8.57 -10.36 -4.60
N ALA A 59 -7.74 -9.90 -3.65
CA ALA A 59 -7.02 -10.78 -2.74
C ALA A 59 -7.96 -11.64 -1.87
N ARG A 60 -9.16 -11.15 -1.53
CA ARG A 60 -10.15 -11.86 -0.71
C ARG A 60 -11.05 -12.77 -1.52
N THR A 61 -11.41 -12.36 -2.74
CA THR A 61 -12.50 -12.98 -3.50
C THR A 61 -12.05 -13.84 -4.68
N ALA A 62 -10.88 -13.53 -5.27
CA ALA A 62 -10.46 -14.10 -6.55
C ALA A 62 -9.06 -14.72 -6.55
N ALA A 63 -8.23 -14.47 -5.52
CA ALA A 63 -6.82 -14.90 -5.51
C ALA A 63 -6.57 -16.41 -5.64
N SER A 64 -7.56 -17.26 -5.34
CA SER A 64 -7.48 -18.72 -5.48
C SER A 64 -7.85 -19.23 -6.88
N ARG A 65 -8.22 -18.34 -7.80
CA ARG A 65 -8.69 -18.67 -9.16
C ARG A 65 -7.73 -18.14 -10.21
N TYR A 66 -7.78 -18.76 -11.39
CA TYR A 66 -7.08 -18.22 -12.56
C TYR A 66 -7.78 -16.94 -13.06
N PRO A 67 -7.01 -15.90 -13.46
CA PRO A 67 -7.55 -14.57 -13.73
C PRO A 67 -8.03 -14.39 -15.18
N ASP A 68 -8.50 -15.45 -15.84
CA ASP A 68 -8.77 -15.42 -17.29
C ASP A 68 -9.86 -14.38 -17.66
N ILE A 69 -10.91 -14.29 -16.83
CA ILE A 69 -12.02 -13.33 -17.02
C ILE A 69 -11.54 -11.91 -16.75
N GLU A 70 -10.77 -11.73 -15.68
CA GLU A 70 -10.20 -10.45 -15.28
C GLU A 70 -9.22 -9.92 -16.32
N MET A 71 -8.45 -10.81 -16.95
CA MET A 71 -7.53 -10.47 -18.04
C MET A 71 -8.27 -9.92 -19.26
N GLN A 72 -9.37 -10.57 -19.67
CA GLN A 72 -10.19 -10.06 -20.78
C GLN A 72 -10.81 -8.70 -20.44
N ALA A 73 -11.33 -8.54 -19.21
CA ALA A 73 -11.89 -7.27 -18.76
C ALA A 73 -10.85 -6.14 -18.75
N LEU A 74 -9.59 -6.44 -18.40
CA LEU A 74 -8.49 -5.48 -18.46
C LEU A 74 -8.15 -5.08 -19.90
N GLN A 75 -8.06 -6.03 -20.82
CA GLN A 75 -7.84 -5.76 -22.24
C GLN A 75 -8.91 -4.84 -22.81
N ASP A 76 -10.19 -5.13 -22.55
CA ASP A 76 -11.30 -4.32 -23.02
C ASP A 76 -11.30 -2.91 -22.41
N ALA A 77 -10.89 -2.78 -21.14
CA ALA A 77 -10.78 -1.49 -20.47
C ALA A 77 -9.67 -0.62 -21.09
N ILE A 78 -8.50 -1.20 -21.37
CA ILE A 78 -7.39 -0.51 -22.03
C ILE A 78 -7.81 -0.10 -23.45
N ALA A 79 -8.39 -1.02 -24.23
CA ALA A 79 -8.87 -0.78 -25.59
C ALA A 79 -9.82 0.43 -25.67
N ARG A 80 -10.73 0.56 -24.68
CA ARG A 80 -11.64 1.73 -24.59
C ARG A 80 -10.91 3.03 -24.29
N VAL A 81 -9.90 3.02 -23.43
CA VAL A 81 -9.11 4.22 -23.09
C VAL A 81 -8.29 4.68 -24.29
N ASP A 82 -7.72 3.75 -25.04
CA ASP A 82 -6.84 4.04 -26.18
C ASP A 82 -7.58 4.13 -27.53
N HIS A 83 -8.91 3.97 -27.53
CA HIS A 83 -9.76 4.01 -28.73
C HIS A 83 -9.35 3.03 -29.83
N VAL A 84 -8.96 1.81 -29.45
CA VAL A 84 -8.61 0.72 -30.36
C VAL A 84 -9.51 -0.49 -30.13
N SER A 85 -9.46 -1.45 -31.05
CA SER A 85 -10.10 -2.76 -30.86
C SER A 85 -9.29 -3.62 -29.88
N SER A 86 -9.95 -4.49 -29.12
CA SER A 86 -9.31 -5.32 -28.08
C SER A 86 -8.34 -6.34 -28.66
N ASP A 87 -8.51 -6.76 -29.92
CA ASP A 87 -7.56 -7.61 -30.67
C ASP A 87 -6.21 -6.92 -30.93
N ARG A 88 -6.09 -5.61 -30.69
CA ARG A 88 -4.83 -4.86 -30.74
C ARG A 88 -4.15 -4.71 -29.39
N ILE A 89 -4.69 -5.31 -28.32
CA ILE A 89 -4.14 -5.24 -26.97
C ILE A 89 -3.54 -6.58 -26.58
N VAL A 90 -2.27 -6.55 -26.16
CA VAL A 90 -1.60 -7.69 -25.52
C VAL A 90 -1.17 -7.26 -24.13
N VAL A 91 -1.54 -8.03 -23.11
CA VAL A 91 -1.17 -7.79 -21.71
C VAL A 91 -0.07 -8.75 -21.30
N GLY A 92 0.93 -8.25 -20.58
CA GLY A 92 2.02 -9.04 -20.01
C GLY A 92 2.43 -8.55 -18.62
N CYS A 93 3.30 -9.29 -17.96
CA CYS A 93 3.86 -8.99 -16.64
C CYS A 93 5.00 -7.97 -16.73
N GLY A 94 4.66 -6.77 -17.22
CA GLY A 94 5.60 -5.71 -17.53
C GLY A 94 6.11 -5.74 -18.98
N SER A 95 6.58 -4.60 -19.47
CA SER A 95 6.95 -4.43 -20.87
C SER A 95 8.12 -5.31 -21.32
N THR A 96 9.01 -5.70 -20.40
CA THR A 96 10.13 -6.60 -20.69
C THR A 96 9.66 -7.93 -21.28
N GLU A 97 8.55 -8.48 -20.80
CA GLU A 97 7.98 -9.72 -21.34
C GLU A 97 7.55 -9.52 -22.80
N ILE A 98 6.80 -8.45 -23.07
CA ILE A 98 6.32 -8.11 -24.42
C ILE A 98 7.49 -7.90 -25.38
N LEU A 99 8.53 -7.18 -24.94
CA LEU A 99 9.72 -6.93 -25.74
C LEU A 99 10.47 -8.22 -26.08
N ARG A 100 10.47 -9.21 -25.18
CA ARG A 100 11.09 -10.52 -25.44
C ARG A 100 10.27 -11.38 -26.41
N MET A 101 8.94 -11.28 -26.39
CA MET A 101 8.09 -12.00 -27.35
C MET A 101 8.20 -11.42 -28.76
N ALA A 102 8.50 -10.13 -28.88
CA ALA A 102 8.57 -9.43 -30.16
C ALA A 102 9.95 -9.47 -30.84
N ALA A 103 10.99 -9.88 -30.11
CA ALA A 103 12.37 -10.00 -30.60
C ALA A 103 12.64 -11.38 -31.22
#